data_AF-A0A948XSW6-F1
#
_entry.id   AF-A0A948XSW6-F1
#
_cell.length_a   1.000
_cell.length_b   1.000
_cell.length_c   1.000
_cell.angle_alpha   90.00
_cell.angle_beta   90.00
_cell.angle_gamma   90.00
#
_symmetry.space_group_name_H-M   'P 1'
#
loop_
_entity.id
_entity.type
_entity.pdbx_description
1 polymer ?
#
loop_
_entity_poly.entity_id
_entity_poly.type
_entity_poly.pdbx_seq_one_letter_code
_entity_poly.pdbx_strand_id
1 'polypeptide(L)'
;MMRKTISMPDLMAAWIAARIERGQFNNESEYFRDLVRRDQEEEERKAYLVSRLESGSEQLANGAYSDLNSDGAIDRLFDAEG
;
A
#
# COMPACT_ATOMS: atom_id res chain seq x y z
N MET A 1 16.66 -5.72 -19.37
CA MET A 1 16.04 -6.66 -18.41
C MET A 1 17.09 -7.66 -17.95
N MET A 2 17.18 -7.98 -16.65
CA MET A 2 18.07 -9.04 -16.14
C MET A 2 17.26 -10.32 -15.93
N ARG A 3 17.81 -11.47 -16.36
CA ARG A 3 17.19 -12.78 -16.12
C ARG A 3 17.58 -13.29 -14.74
N LYS A 4 16.60 -13.78 -13.99
CA LYS A 4 16.79 -14.47 -12.70
C LYS A 4 16.19 -15.86 -12.80
N THR A 5 16.86 -16.85 -12.21
CA THR A 5 16.33 -18.20 -12.02
C THR A 5 15.86 -18.31 -10.58
N ILE A 6 14.64 -18.77 -10.38
CA ILE A 6 14.00 -18.88 -9.07
C ILE A 6 13.58 -20.34 -8.89
N SER A 7 13.94 -20.93 -7.75
CA SER A 7 13.48 -22.26 -7.35
C SER A 7 12.31 -22.14 -6.39
N MET A 8 11.30 -22.99 -6.55
CA MET A 8 10.12 -23.00 -5.69
C MET A 8 9.54 -24.41 -5.57
N PRO A 9 8.72 -24.68 -4.55
CA PRO A 9 7.99 -25.94 -4.42
C PRO A 9 7.03 -26.20 -5.59
N ASP A 10 6.85 -27.47 -5.94
CA ASP A 10 5.98 -27.90 -7.04
C ASP A 10 4.55 -27.36 -6.91
N LEU A 11 4.02 -27.29 -5.69
CA LEU A 11 2.68 -26.75 -5.43
C LEU A 11 2.55 -25.27 -5.83
N MET A 12 3.61 -24.48 -5.62
CA MET A 12 3.60 -23.06 -6.04
C MET A 12 3.67 -22.94 -7.56
N ALA A 13 4.54 -23.72 -8.21
CA ALA A 13 4.65 -23.75 -9.66
C ALA A 13 3.32 -24.17 -10.32
N ALA A 14 2.69 -25.24 -9.82
CA ALA A 14 1.39 -25.69 -10.31
C ALA A 14 0.29 -24.64 -10.15
N TRP A 15 0.30 -23.90 -9.04
CA TRP A 15 -0.66 -22.82 -8.81
C TRP A 15 -0.47 -21.66 -9.80
N ILE A 16 0.77 -21.29 -10.11
CA ILE A 16 1.08 -20.25 -11.12
C ILE A 16 0.67 -20.73 -12.51
N ALA A 17 0.99 -21.98 -12.87
CA ALA A 17 0.61 -22.58 -14.14
C ALA A 17 -0.92 -22.54 -14.36
N ALA A 18 -1.71 -22.88 -13.33
CA ALA A 18 -3.17 -22.82 -13.41
C ALA A 18 -3.73 -21.39 -13.60
N ARG A 19 -2.98 -20.35 -13.26
CA ARG A 19 -3.37 -18.94 -13.53
C ARG A 19 -3.04 -18.53 -14.96
N ILE A 20 -1.92 -19.03 -15.49
CA ILE A 20 -1.55 -18.87 -16.89
C ILE A 20 -2.57 -19.58 -17.79
N GLU A 21 -2.95 -20.81 -17.46
CA GLU A 21 -3.96 -21.57 -18.19
C GLU A 21 -5.33 -20.88 -18.22
N ARG A 22 -5.67 -20.15 -17.15
CA ARG A 22 -6.87 -19.30 -17.08
C ARG A 22 -6.77 -18.00 -17.89
N GLY A 23 -5.64 -17.75 -18.56
CA GLY A 23 -5.41 -16.56 -19.37
C GLY A 23 -5.14 -15.29 -18.57
N GLN A 24 -4.84 -15.39 -17.26
CA GLN A 24 -4.54 -14.22 -16.43
C GLN A 24 -3.14 -13.66 -16.72
N PHE A 25 -2.22 -14.52 -17.17
CA PHE A 25 -0.85 -14.17 -17.52
C PHE A 25 -0.41 -15.02 -18.71
N ASN A 26 0.50 -14.50 -19.52
CA ASN A 26 1.04 -15.21 -20.68
C ASN A 26 2.18 -16.18 -20.28
N ASN A 27 2.87 -15.90 -19.17
CA ASN A 27 3.95 -16.72 -18.63
C ASN A 27 4.24 -16.41 -17.16
N GLU A 28 5.06 -17.24 -16.53
CA GLU A 28 5.46 -17.10 -15.12
C GLU A 28 6.21 -15.78 -14.86
N SER A 29 7.07 -15.34 -15.78
CA SER A 29 7.82 -14.09 -15.61
C SER A 29 6.92 -12.86 -15.57
N GLU A 30 5.77 -12.90 -16.25
CA GLU A 30 4.75 -11.86 -16.17
C GLU A 30 4.06 -11.86 -14.81
N TYR A 31 3.69 -13.04 -14.32
CA TYR A 31 3.15 -13.19 -12.98
C TYR A 31 4.11 -12.64 -11.90
N PHE A 32 5.40 -12.98 -11.98
CA PHE A 32 6.40 -12.48 -11.02
C PHE A 32 6.57 -10.96 -11.07
N ARG A 33 6.60 -10.37 -12.27
CA ARG A 33 6.68 -8.90 -12.42
C ARG A 33 5.44 -8.22 -11.83
N ASP A 34 4.27 -8.82 -12.03
CA ASP A 34 3.03 -8.33 -11.45
C ASP A 34 3.02 -8.44 -9.92
N LEU A 35 3.48 -9.57 -9.38
CA LEU A 35 3.59 -9.79 -7.94
C LEU A 35 4.52 -8.77 -7.28
N VAL A 36 5.70 -8.53 -7.87
CA VAL A 36 6.66 -7.52 -7.37
C VAL A 36 6.07 -6.11 -7.42
N ARG A 37 5.30 -5.77 -8.45
CA ARG A 37 4.66 -4.45 -8.53
C ARG A 37 3.63 -4.24 -7.43
N ARG A 38 2.78 -5.24 -7.17
CA ARG A 38 1.80 -5.19 -6.09
C ARG A 38 2.46 -5.07 -4.73
N ASP A 39 3.58 -5.76 -4.53
CA ASP A 39 4.37 -5.69 -3.31
C ASP A 39 4.93 -4.27 -3.10
N GLN A 40 5.52 -3.66 -4.14
CA GLN A 40 5.97 -2.26 -4.11
C GLN A 40 4.83 -1.28 -3.83
N GLU A 41 3.68 -1.42 -4.50
CA GLU A 41 2.50 -0.58 -4.27
C GLU A 41 2.00 -0.69 -2.82
N GLU A 42 2.03 -1.89 -2.23
CA GLU A 42 1.65 -2.09 -0.84
C GLU A 42 2.65 -1.45 0.14
N GLU A 43 3.95 -1.60 -0.12
CA GLU A 43 5.01 -0.95 0.67
C GLU A 43 4.92 0.58 0.60
N GLU A 44 4.73 1.15 -0.59
CA GLU A 44 4.53 2.59 -0.79
C GLU A 44 3.30 3.10 -0.04
N ARG A 45 2.19 2.37 -0.11
CA ARG A 45 0.96 2.72 0.62
C ARG A 45 1.19 2.70 2.13
N LYS A 46 1.92 1.71 2.65
CA LYS A 46 2.27 1.64 4.08
C LYS A 46 3.17 2.81 4.47
N ALA A 47 4.22 3.08 3.71
CA ALA A 47 5.14 4.18 3.97
C ALA A 47 4.42 5.54 3.97
N TYR A 48 3.51 5.75 3.01
CA TYR A 48 2.67 6.94 2.97
C TYR A 48 1.84 7.09 4.25
N LEU A 49 1.14 6.04 4.68
CA LEU A 49 0.33 6.08 5.90
C LEU A 49 1.18 6.36 7.15
N VAL A 50 2.33 5.71 7.28
CA VAL A 50 3.24 5.93 8.40
C VAL A 50 3.72 7.39 8.43
N SER A 51 4.13 7.94 7.29
CA SER A 51 4.54 9.34 7.19
C SER A 51 3.42 10.31 7.59
N ARG A 52 2.18 10.03 7.22
CA ARG A 52 1.02 10.84 7.64
C ARG A 52 0.77 10.76 9.14
N LEU A 53 0.93 9.59 9.75
CA LEU A 53 0.82 9.41 11.20
C LEU A 53 1.93 10.14 11.95
N GLU A 54 3.17 10.05 11.48
CA GLU A 54 4.32 10.76 12.06
C GLU A 54 4.10 12.28 11.99
N SER A 55 3.74 12.81 10.82
CA SER A 55 3.44 14.23 10.66
C SER A 55 2.28 14.69 11.54
N GLY A 56 1.23 13.88 11.69
CA GLY A 56 0.12 14.17 12.61
C GLY A 56 0.57 14.16 14.08
N SER A 57 1.40 13.19 14.47
CA SER A 57 1.96 13.09 15.82
C SER A 57 2.85 14.30 16.15
N GLU A 58 3.66 14.76 15.20
CA GLU A 58 4.48 15.97 15.37
C GLU A 58 3.61 17.22 15.52
N GLN A 59 2.56 17.36 14.71
CA GLN A 59 1.61 18.48 14.83
C GLN A 59 0.94 18.50 16.21
N LEU A 60 0.48 17.34 16.71
CA LEU A 60 -0.08 17.21 18.05
C LEU A 60 0.94 17.55 19.14
N ALA A 61 2.19 17.08 19.00
CA ALA A 61 3.27 17.39 19.95
C ALA A 61 3.59 18.89 19.99
N ASN A 62 3.45 19.58 18.85
CA ASN A 62 3.62 21.03 18.73
C ASN A 62 2.39 21.84 19.18
N GLY A 63 1.35 21.19 19.71
CA GLY A 63 0.16 21.84 20.24
C GLY A 63 -0.89 22.21 19.19
N ALA A 64 -0.74 21.73 17.94
CA ALA A 64 -1.81 21.83 16.95
C ALA A 64 -3.03 21.04 17.42
N TYR A 65 -4.23 21.52 17.04
CA TYR A 65 -5.51 20.90 17.37
C TYR A 65 -5.89 20.88 18.86
N SER A 66 -5.17 21.63 19.70
CA SER A 66 -5.46 21.76 21.13
C SER A 66 -6.81 22.44 21.44
N ASP A 67 -7.37 23.14 20.45
CA ASP A 67 -8.67 23.80 20.46
C ASP A 67 -9.83 22.90 20.00
N LEU A 68 -9.55 21.70 19.46
CA LEU A 68 -10.56 20.70 19.08
C LEU A 68 -11.10 19.93 20.30
N ASN A 69 -11.65 20.65 21.27
CA ASN A 69 -12.13 20.11 22.54
C ASN A 69 -13.67 20.01 22.64
N SER A 70 -14.39 20.35 21.56
CA SER A 70 -15.85 20.32 21.51
C SER A 70 -16.35 20.00 20.11
N ASP A 71 -17.55 19.42 20.02
CA ASP A 71 -18.18 19.08 18.73
C ASP A 71 -18.30 20.33 17.83
N GLY A 72 -18.65 21.48 18.40
CA GLY A 72 -18.69 22.74 17.64
C GLY A 72 -17.32 23.31 17.23
N ALA A 73 -16.20 22.83 17.79
CA ALA A 73 -14.86 23.12 17.28
C ALA A 73 -14.49 22.17 16.12
N ILE A 74 -14.96 20.92 16.17
CA ILE A 74 -14.80 19.93 15.11
C ILE A 74 -15.61 20.36 13.87
N ASP A 75 -16.86 20.78 14.04
CA ASP A 75 -17.71 21.24 12.93
C ASP A 75 -17.07 22.43 12.19
N ARG A 76 -16.56 23.42 12.93
CA ARG A 76 -15.87 24.59 12.35
C ARG A 76 -14.61 24.24 11.57
N LEU A 77 -13.89 23.17 11.95
CA LEU A 77 -12.72 22.71 11.21
C LEU A 77 -13.10 22.17 9.83
N PHE A 78 -14.19 21.41 9.75
CA PHE A 78 -14.65 20.82 8.49
C PHE A 78 -15.44 21.80 7.62
N ASP A 79 -16.11 22.80 8.22
CA ASP A 79 -16.83 23.85 7.50
C ASP A 79 -15.93 24.98 6.97
N ALA A 80 -14.72 25.15 7.52
CA ALA A 80 -13.78 26.19 7.11
C ALA A 80 -13.07 25.91 5.77
N GLU A 81 -13.16 24.70 5.24
CA GLU A 81 -12.59 24.32 3.92
C GLU A 81 -13.62 24.28 2.78
N GLY A 82 -14.82 24.86 2.99
CA GLY A 82 -15.89 25.02 1.98
C GLY A 82 -15.84 26.32 1.19
#